data_AF-A0A2Z5ZVL0-F1
#
_entry.id   AF-A0A2Z5ZVL0-F1
#
_cell.length_a   1.000
_cell.length_b   1.000
_cell.length_c   1.000
_cell.angle_alpha   90.00
_cell.angle_beta   90.00
_cell.angle_gamma   90.00
#
_symmetry.space_group_name_H-M   'P 1'
#
loop_
_entity.id
_entity.type
_entity.pdbx_description
1 polymer ?
#
loop_
_entity_poly.entity_id
_entity_poly.type
_entity_poly.pdbx_seq_one_letter_code
_entity_poly.pdbx_strand_id
1 'polypeptide(L)' 'VVHLWVEGVWELILDALLAFVLIKVTGVDREVIEKWLYVIITLALVSGIIGTGHHYLWIGA' A
#
# COMPACT_ATOMS: atom_id res chain seq x y z
N VAL A 1 11.88 6.23 -8.67
CA VAL A 1 12.03 6.77 -7.29
C VAL A 1 10.75 7.46 -6.82
N VAL A 2 10.16 8.40 -7.58
CA VAL A 2 8.97 9.12 -7.09
C VAL A 2 7.77 8.20 -6.86
N HIS A 3 7.22 7.57 -7.90
CA HIS A 3 6.01 6.75 -7.75
C HIS A 3 6.23 5.51 -6.86
N LEU A 4 6.97 4.50 -7.33
CA LEU A 4 7.08 3.24 -6.58
C LEU A 4 7.82 3.34 -5.25
N TRP A 5 8.81 4.25 -5.11
CA TRP A 5 9.55 4.36 -3.86
C TRP A 5 8.95 5.39 -2.91
N VAL A 6 8.50 6.57 -3.35
CA VAL A 6 7.79 7.47 -2.42
C VAL A 6 6.38 6.94 -2.17
N GLU A 7 5.51 6.92 -3.16
CA GLU A 7 4.11 6.50 -2.99
C GLU A 7 4.02 5.04 -2.52
N GLY A 8 4.61 4.11 -3.28
CA GLY A 8 4.48 2.68 -2.98
C GLY A 8 5.07 2.25 -1.63
N VAL A 9 6.28 2.68 -1.25
CA VAL A 9 6.89 2.22 0.01
C VAL A 9 6.26 2.91 1.23
N TRP A 10 5.97 4.21 1.15
CA TRP A 10 5.39 4.93 2.28
C TRP A 10 3.97 4.44 2.60
N GLU A 11 3.17 4.09 1.60
CA GLU A 11 1.84 3.48 1.80
C GLU A 11 1.94 2.17 2.57
N LEU A 12 2.85 1.26 2.19
CA LEU A 12 3.01 -0.03 2.87
C LEU A 12 3.52 0.11 4.30
N ILE A 13 4.40 1.08 4.57
CA ILE A 13 4.88 1.36 5.94
C ILE A 13 3.72 1.87 6.80
N LEU A 14 2.92 2.80 6.27
CA LEU A 14 1.77 3.35 7.00
C LEU A 14 0.71 2.28 7.27
N ASP A 15 0.42 1.41 6.31
CA ASP A 15 -0.50 0.28 6.49
C ASP A 15 -0.01 -0.69 7.57
N ALA A 16 1.28 -1.02 7.59
CA ALA A 16 1.85 -1.89 8.62
C ALA A 16 1.75 -1.26 10.02
N LEU A 17 2.01 0.05 10.14
CA LEU A 17 1.85 0.78 11.40
C LEU A 17 0.39 0.87 11.83
N LEU A 18 -0.54 1.11 10.90
CA LEU A 18 -1.96 1.14 11.18
C LEU A 18 -2.47 -0.22 11.64
N ALA A 19 -2.12 -1.30 10.93
CA ALA A 19 -2.47 -2.66 11.32
C ALA A 19 -1.93 -2.99 12.73
N PHE A 20 -0.69 -2.60 13.03
CA PHE A 20 -0.13 -2.73 14.38
C PHE A 20 -0.97 -2.01 15.43
N VAL A 21 -1.32 -0.74 15.20
CA VAL A 21 -2.15 0.04 16.14
C VAL A 21 -3.50 -0.62 16.33
N LEU A 22 -4.19 -1.00 15.25
CA LEU A 22 -5.51 -1.62 15.31
C LEU A 22 -5.50 -2.92 16.12
N ILE A 23 -4.49 -3.77 15.92
CA ILE A 23 -4.30 -5.01 16.70
C ILE A 23 -4.13 -4.70 18.19
N LYS A 24 -3.46 -3.60 18.53
CA LYS A 24 -3.14 -3.27 19.93
C LYS A 24 -4.25 -2.56 20.69
N VAL A 25 -5.16 -1.86 20.01
CA VAL A 25 -6.10 -0.95 20.69
C VAL A 25 -7.58 -1.30 20.53
N THR A 26 -7.96 -2.07 19.51
CA THR A 26 -9.39 -2.24 19.16
C THR A 26 -10.02 -3.51 19.71
N GLY A 27 -9.21 -4.52 20.06
CA GLY A 27 -9.72 -5.85 20.43
C GLY A 27 -10.27 -6.68 19.27
N VAL A 28 -10.17 -6.18 18.03
CA VAL A 28 -10.52 -6.94 16.82
C VAL A 28 -9.51 -8.09 16.64
N ASP A 29 -10.03 -9.27 16.27
CA ASP A 29 -9.20 -10.43 16.02
C ASP A 29 -8.14 -10.15 14.95
N ARG A 30 -6.91 -10.54 15.27
CA ARG A 30 -5.73 -10.33 14.40
C ARG A 30 -5.94 -10.87 12.99
N GLU A 31 -6.60 -12.02 12.85
CA GLU A 31 -6.90 -12.62 11.55
C GLU A 31 -7.69 -11.67 10.63
N VAL A 32 -8.63 -10.91 11.19
CA VAL A 32 -9.45 -9.96 10.43
C VAL A 32 -8.58 -8.81 9.92
N ILE A 33 -7.76 -8.23 10.80
CA ILE A 33 -6.88 -7.11 10.45
C ILE A 33 -5.83 -7.55 9.43
N GLU A 34 -5.19 -8.71 9.62
CA GLU A 34 -4.21 -9.23 8.68
C GLU A 34 -4.81 -9.56 7.32
N LYS A 35 -6.01 -10.15 7.27
CA LYS A 35 -6.71 -10.39 6.00
C LYS A 35 -6.90 -9.10 5.21
N TRP A 36 -7.37 -8.03 5.86
CA TRP A 36 -7.52 -6.74 5.20
C TRP A 36 -6.19 -6.11 4.81
N LEU A 37 -5.17 -6.22 5.68
CA LEU A 37 -3.82 -5.75 5.37
C LEU A 37 -3.31 -6.40 4.07
N TYR A 38 -3.44 -7.72 3.91
CA TYR A 38 -3.00 -8.40 2.68
C TYR A 38 -3.80 -7.98 1.44
N VAL A 39 -5.11 -7.73 1.57
CA VAL A 39 -5.93 -7.20 0.47
C VAL A 39 -5.42 -5.82 0.05
N ILE A 40 -5.19 -4.91 1.01
CA ILE A 40 -4.73 -3.55 0.73
C ILE A 40 -3.34 -3.58 0.09
N ILE A 41 -2.38 -4.32 0.66
CA ILE A 41 -1.03 -4.47 0.09
C ILE A 41 -1.10 -4.95 -1.36
N THR A 42 -1.95 -5.94 -1.65
CA THR A 42 -2.08 -6.50 -3.00
C THR A 42 -2.64 -5.46 -3.96
N LEU A 43 -3.71 -4.77 -3.57
CA LEU A 43 -4.33 -3.76 -4.42
C LEU A 43 -3.40 -2.58 -4.67
N ALA A 44 -2.74 -2.05 -3.63
CA ALA A 44 -1.81 -0.94 -3.71
C ALA A 44 -0.59 -1.28 -4.58
N LEU A 45 0.01 -2.46 -4.41
CA LEU A 45 1.15 -2.88 -5.23
C LEU A 45 0.78 -3.08 -6.70
N VAL A 46 -0.31 -3.79 -6.98
CA VAL A 46 -0.72 -4.06 -8.37
C VAL A 46 -1.08 -2.75 -9.08
N SER A 47 -1.88 -1.89 -8.44
CA SER A 47 -2.29 -0.62 -9.03
C SER A 47 -1.11 0.35 -9.14
N GLY A 48 -0.23 0.46 -8.15
CA GLY A 48 0.93 1.37 -8.18
C GLY A 48 2.00 0.96 -9.21
N ILE A 49 2.25 -0.36 -9.36
CA ILE A 49 3.16 -0.87 -10.40
C ILE A 49 2.68 -0.51 -11.80
N ILE A 50 1.40 -0.78 -12.09
CA ILE A 50 0.82 -0.47 -13.39
C ILE A 50 0.66 1.05 -13.56
N GLY A 51 0.20 1.72 -12.51
CA GLY A 51 -0.08 3.16 -12.43
C GLY A 51 1.16 4.04 -12.66
N THR A 52 2.35 3.54 -12.34
CA THR A 52 3.62 4.21 -12.70
C THR A 52 3.67 4.56 -14.20
N GLY A 53 2.99 3.78 -15.04
CA GLY A 53 2.85 4.01 -16.47
C GLY A 53 2.33 5.41 -16.87
N HIS A 54 1.53 6.06 -16.03
CA HIS A 54 0.98 7.39 -16.35
C HIS A 54 2.05 8.50 -16.44
N HIS A 55 3.24 8.29 -15.87
CA HIS A 55 4.36 9.20 -16.00
C HIS A 55 5.03 9.13 -17.38
N TYR A 56 4.71 8.11 -18.18
CA TYR A 56 5.36 7.85 -19.45
C TYR A 56 4.53 8.23 -20.67
N LEU A 57 3.35 8.82 -20.49
CA LEU A 57 2.42 9.14 -21.58
C LEU A 57 3.00 10.15 -22.60
N TRP A 58 3.93 11.04 -22.18
CA TRP A 58 4.45 12.14 -23.01
C TRP A 58 5.97 12.33 -22.94
N ILE A 59 6.74 11.35 -22.47
CA ILE A 59 8.20 11.50 -22.24
C ILE A 59 9.06 11.38 -23.51
N GLY A 60 8.44 11.20 -24.68
CA GLY A 60 9.13 11.04 -25.96
C GLY A 60 8.53 11.89 -27.09
N ALA A 61 7.81 12.95 -26.74
CA ALA A 61 7.33 13.98 -27.67
C ALA A 61 8.40 15.04 -27.94
#